data_AF-A0A924BW78-F1
#
_entry.id   AF-A0A924BW78-F1
#
_cell.length_a   1.000
_cell.length_b   1.000
_cell.length_c   1.000
_cell.angle_alpha   90.00
_cell.angle_beta   90.00
_cell.angle_gamma   90.00
#
_symmetry.space_group_name_H-M   'P 1'
#
loop_
_entity.id
_entity.type
_entity.pdbx_description
1 polymer ?
#
loop_
_entity_poly.entity_id
_entity_poly.type
_entity_poly.pdbx_seq_one_letter_code
_entity_poly.pdbx_strand_id
1 'polypeptide(L)'
;MAQALAGPDLANLVGPGGYPAGSVQNGRSAAALVRLLVDPTGRVVRCETMATVGNGSLAGEVCARSRHRKVRAAVDADGNPAWSQATMMASFYAPGLPEADEVAKSGPTPDAELTVSRLPGGTDRADVKVVFAVDEHGVATSCAADPRAEAATPVAQVKAVCASSAALGLKPVSAPDGHPLRYVRPMTVRLIAGR
;
A
#
# COMPACT_ATOMS: atom_id res chain seq x y z
N MET A 1 -3.90 -25.98 -8.50
CA MET A 1 -4.71 -24.81 -8.12
C MET A 1 -3.71 -23.71 -7.76
N ALA A 2 -3.53 -22.69 -8.61
CA ALA A 2 -2.59 -21.60 -8.30
C ALA A 2 -3.17 -20.80 -7.12
N GLN A 3 -2.46 -20.78 -5.99
CA GLN A 3 -2.87 -19.99 -4.83
C GLN A 3 -2.63 -18.51 -5.11
N ALA A 4 -3.47 -17.66 -4.52
CA ALA A 4 -3.58 -16.26 -4.89
C ALA A 4 -2.45 -15.43 -4.29
N LEU A 5 -1.65 -14.84 -5.17
CA LEU A 5 -0.74 -13.73 -4.88
C LEU A 5 -1.48 -12.68 -4.02
N ALA A 6 -0.92 -12.36 -2.85
CA ALA A 6 -1.56 -11.45 -1.89
C ALA A 6 -0.53 -10.57 -1.17
N GLY A 7 -0.84 -9.28 -0.99
CA GLY A 7 0.01 -8.38 -0.21
C GLY A 7 -0.05 -8.68 1.31
N PRO A 8 0.77 -7.98 2.12
CA PRO A 8 0.72 -8.10 3.58
C PRO A 8 -0.59 -7.50 4.12
N ASP A 9 -1.09 -8.00 5.25
CA ASP A 9 -2.32 -7.50 5.90
C ASP A 9 -1.99 -6.42 6.92
N LEU A 10 -2.18 -5.16 6.50
CA LEU A 10 -1.79 -3.99 7.27
C LEU A 10 -2.93 -3.44 8.14
N ALA A 11 -4.12 -4.05 8.13
CA ALA A 11 -5.29 -3.53 8.85
C ALA A 11 -5.03 -3.33 10.35
N ASN A 12 -4.18 -4.19 10.93
CA ASN A 12 -3.83 -4.13 12.35
C ASN A 12 -2.64 -3.19 12.68
N LEU A 13 -2.03 -2.55 11.68
CA LEU A 13 -0.97 -1.55 11.95
C LEU A 13 -1.53 -0.23 12.47
N VAL A 14 -2.73 0.13 12.03
CA VAL A 14 -3.40 1.39 12.38
C VAL A 14 -4.87 1.06 12.65
N GLY A 15 -5.14 0.46 13.81
CA GLY A 15 -6.51 0.15 14.24
C GLY A 15 -7.17 1.31 15.01
N PRO A 16 -8.48 1.23 15.30
CA PRO A 16 -9.19 2.17 16.18
C PRO A 16 -8.60 2.30 17.60
N GLY A 17 -7.82 1.30 18.05
CA GLY A 17 -7.03 1.34 19.28
C GLY A 17 -5.56 1.79 19.10
N GLY A 18 -5.19 2.25 17.90
CA GLY A 18 -3.87 2.75 17.54
C GLY A 18 -3.69 4.24 17.74
N TYR A 19 -4.78 4.97 18.01
CA TYR A 19 -4.72 6.37 18.38
C TYR A 19 -3.97 6.50 19.73
N PRO A 20 -2.81 7.16 19.81
CA PRO A 20 -2.06 7.28 21.05
C PRO A 20 -2.91 7.99 22.12
N ALA A 21 -3.10 7.37 23.29
CA ALA A 21 -3.99 7.90 24.34
C ALA A 21 -3.69 9.37 24.72
N GLY A 22 -2.42 9.79 24.69
CA GLY A 22 -2.00 11.17 24.96
C GLY A 22 -2.25 12.17 23.81
N SER A 23 -2.49 11.71 22.58
CA SER A 23 -2.80 12.62 21.45
C SER A 23 -4.25 13.09 21.45
N VAL A 24 -5.16 12.33 22.07
CA VAL A 24 -6.60 12.66 22.17
C VAL A 24 -6.72 13.84 23.11
N GLN A 25 -5.94 13.77 24.20
CA GLN A 25 -5.88 14.78 25.25
C GLN A 25 -5.26 16.09 24.77
N ASN A 26 -4.39 16.06 23.75
CA ASN A 26 -3.71 17.24 23.21
C ASN A 26 -4.37 17.80 21.94
N GLY A 27 -5.49 17.21 21.49
CA GLY A 27 -6.29 17.73 20.39
C GLY A 27 -5.56 17.78 19.04
N ARG A 28 -4.68 16.81 18.75
CA ARG A 28 -3.89 16.79 17.50
C ARG A 28 -4.38 15.72 16.53
N SER A 29 -4.40 16.05 15.25
CA SER A 29 -4.60 15.07 14.17
C SER A 29 -3.39 15.03 13.24
N ALA A 30 -3.09 13.86 12.71
CA ALA A 30 -2.05 13.68 11.71
C ALA A 30 -2.31 12.46 10.82
N ALA A 31 -1.80 12.50 9.61
CA ALA A 31 -1.61 11.32 8.79
C ALA A 31 -0.18 11.22 8.27
N ALA A 32 0.29 10.01 8.02
CA ALA A 32 1.55 9.74 7.36
C ALA A 32 1.35 8.69 6.27
N LEU A 33 1.78 9.04 5.05
CA LEU A 33 2.00 8.07 3.99
C LEU A 33 3.34 7.39 4.29
N VAL A 34 3.32 6.08 4.50
CA VAL A 34 4.52 5.30 4.81
C VAL A 34 4.71 4.17 3.81
N ARG A 35 5.99 3.88 3.52
CA ARG A 35 6.43 2.69 2.80
C ARG A 35 7.04 1.70 3.78
N LEU A 36 6.51 0.49 3.77
CA LEU A 36 6.92 -0.59 4.65
C LEU A 36 7.66 -1.67 3.85
N LEU A 37 8.71 -2.23 4.44
CA LEU A 37 9.29 -3.51 4.04
C LEU A 37 8.95 -4.53 5.12
N VAL A 38 8.23 -5.57 4.74
CA VAL A 38 7.80 -6.65 5.63
C VAL A 38 8.49 -7.94 5.21
N ASP A 39 9.08 -8.65 6.18
CA ASP A 39 9.73 -9.94 5.93
C ASP A 39 8.71 -11.10 5.79
N PRO A 40 9.14 -12.29 5.32
CA PRO A 40 8.27 -13.46 5.21
C PRO A 40 7.66 -13.93 6.54
N THR A 41 8.20 -13.51 7.69
CA THR A 41 7.62 -13.81 9.00
C THR A 41 6.50 -12.85 9.37
N GLY A 42 6.33 -11.76 8.63
CA GLY A 42 5.35 -10.71 8.87
C GLY A 42 5.88 -9.55 9.74
N ARG A 43 7.20 -9.44 9.96
CA ARG A 43 7.78 -8.33 10.72
C ARG A 43 8.09 -7.14 9.81
N VAL A 44 7.77 -5.94 10.27
CA VAL A 44 8.15 -4.69 9.58
C VAL A 44 9.63 -4.40 9.86
N VAL A 45 10.51 -4.67 8.89
CA VAL A 45 11.96 -4.46 9.04
C VAL A 45 12.42 -3.08 8.56
N ARG A 46 11.60 -2.40 7.74
CA ARG A 46 11.84 -1.02 7.32
C ARG A 46 10.52 -0.26 7.27
N CYS A 47 10.54 0.99 7.72
CA CYS A 47 9.46 1.95 7.53
C CYS A 47 10.06 3.29 7.17
N GLU A 48 9.58 3.86 6.07
CA GLU A 48 9.97 5.15 5.52
C GLU A 48 8.73 6.05 5.43
N THR A 49 8.77 7.23 6.03
CA THR A 49 7.71 8.24 5.88
C THR A 49 7.90 8.99 4.56
N MET A 50 6.93 8.86 3.67
CA MET A 50 6.93 9.49 2.35
C MET A 50 6.29 10.88 2.34
N ALA A 51 5.20 11.04 3.09
CA ALA A 51 4.49 12.31 3.23
C ALA A 51 3.76 12.37 4.57
N THR A 52 3.44 13.58 5.03
CA THR A 52 2.71 13.81 6.28
C THR A 52 1.67 14.91 6.11
N VAL A 53 0.56 14.79 6.82
CA VAL A 53 -0.52 15.79 6.90
C VAL A 53 -0.80 16.08 8.38
N GLY A 54 -1.10 17.33 8.74
CA GLY A 54 -1.36 17.74 10.11
C GLY A 54 -0.10 17.76 10.98
N ASN A 55 -0.19 17.25 12.21
CA ASN A 55 0.90 17.36 13.19
C ASN A 55 2.10 16.44 12.86
N GLY A 56 3.23 17.03 12.49
CA GLY A 56 4.44 16.29 12.11
C GLY A 56 5.03 15.38 13.21
N SER A 57 4.93 15.75 14.48
CA SER A 57 5.41 14.91 15.59
C SER A 57 4.59 13.63 15.72
N LEU A 58 3.27 13.75 15.63
CA LEU A 58 2.36 12.61 15.66
C LEU A 58 2.49 11.74 14.40
N ALA A 59 2.64 12.36 13.23
CA ALA A 59 2.92 11.65 11.98
C ALA A 59 4.25 10.86 12.07
N GLY A 60 5.27 11.43 12.71
CA GLY A 60 6.57 10.78 12.91
C GLY A 60 6.52 9.53 13.80
N GLU A 61 5.52 9.40 14.66
CA GLU A 61 5.33 8.20 15.48
C GLU A 61 4.88 6.97 14.69
N VAL A 62 4.29 7.16 13.50
CA VAL A 62 3.75 6.05 12.68
C VAL A 62 4.84 5.01 12.44
N CYS A 63 6.00 5.41 11.91
CA CYS A 63 7.07 4.45 11.61
C CYS A 63 7.70 3.83 12.86
N ALA A 64 7.85 4.60 13.94
CA ALA A 64 8.36 4.07 15.21
C ALA A 64 7.43 2.96 15.73
N ARG A 65 6.12 3.18 15.68
CA ARG A 65 5.11 2.20 16.11
C ARG A 65 5.04 0.99 15.19
N SER A 66 5.03 1.19 13.86
CA SER A 66 4.90 0.10 12.89
C SER A 66 6.06 -0.90 12.95
N ARG A 67 7.30 -0.45 13.23
CA ARG A 67 8.48 -1.33 13.32
C ARG A 67 8.39 -2.36 14.46
N HIS A 68 7.57 -2.12 15.48
CA HIS A 68 7.36 -3.05 16.59
C HIS A 68 6.17 -3.99 16.38
N ARG A 69 5.48 -3.91 15.23
CA ARG A 69 4.29 -4.71 14.95
C ARG A 69 4.60 -5.89 14.03
N LYS A 70 3.80 -6.93 14.20
CA LYS A 70 3.74 -8.08 13.30
C LYS A 70 2.43 -8.01 12.52
N VAL A 71 2.51 -8.22 11.22
CA VAL A 71 1.38 -8.30 10.30
C VAL A 71 1.30 -9.70 9.72
N ARG A 72 0.20 -10.01 9.02
CA ARG A 72 0.19 -11.20 8.16
C ARG A 72 1.08 -10.90 6.96
N ALA A 73 2.05 -11.78 6.71
CA ALA A 73 2.99 -11.65 5.60
C ALA A 73 2.25 -11.70 4.24
N ALA A 74 2.92 -11.18 3.22
CA ALA A 74 2.48 -11.39 1.85
C ALA A 74 2.66 -12.83 1.42
N VAL A 75 1.96 -13.22 0.36
CA VAL A 75 2.01 -14.56 -0.23
C VAL A 75 2.38 -14.42 -1.69
N ASP A 76 3.39 -15.18 -2.14
CA ASP A 76 3.81 -15.22 -3.54
C ASP A 76 2.87 -16.06 -4.42
N ALA A 77 3.21 -16.22 -5.70
CA ALA A 77 2.40 -16.98 -6.65
C ALA A 77 2.35 -18.49 -6.35
N ASP A 78 3.31 -19.01 -5.58
CA ASP A 78 3.40 -20.41 -5.18
C ASP A 78 2.68 -20.69 -3.86
N GLY A 79 2.16 -19.65 -3.20
CA GLY A 79 1.47 -19.76 -1.92
C GLY A 79 2.39 -19.64 -0.70
N ASN A 80 3.66 -19.27 -0.88
CA ASN A 80 4.62 -19.17 0.21
C ASN A 80 4.64 -17.75 0.82
N PRO A 81 4.89 -17.61 2.13
CA PRO A 81 5.17 -16.32 2.74
C PRO A 81 6.35 -15.65 2.06
N ALA A 82 6.19 -14.38 1.68
CA ALA A 82 7.17 -13.64 0.90
C ALA A 82 7.48 -12.28 1.53
N TRP A 83 8.64 -11.75 1.16
CA TRP A 83 8.96 -10.35 1.38
C TRP A 83 7.91 -9.46 0.70
N SER A 84 7.61 -8.31 1.29
CA SER A 84 6.74 -7.34 0.63
C SER A 84 7.12 -5.90 0.87
N GLN A 85 6.89 -5.09 -0.15
CA GLN A 85 6.92 -3.65 -0.05
C GLN A 85 5.50 -3.13 -0.21
N ALA A 86 5.00 -2.37 0.77
CA ALA A 86 3.65 -1.86 0.72
C ALA A 86 3.61 -0.38 1.13
N THR A 87 2.77 0.38 0.43
CA THR A 87 2.47 1.77 0.78
C THR A 87 1.16 1.79 1.58
N MET A 88 1.09 2.57 2.66
CA MET A 88 -0.16 2.80 3.37
C MET A 88 -0.25 4.22 3.92
N MET A 89 -1.46 4.76 3.96
CA MET A 89 -1.77 5.97 4.71
C MET A 89 -2.19 5.57 6.13
N ALA A 90 -1.43 6.01 7.12
CA ALA A 90 -1.77 5.87 8.53
C ALA A 90 -2.33 7.19 9.04
N SER A 91 -3.58 7.20 9.52
CA SER A 91 -4.23 8.41 10.02
C SER A 91 -4.63 8.29 11.49
N PHE A 92 -4.34 9.34 12.26
CA PHE A 92 -4.79 9.55 13.62
C PHE A 92 -5.57 10.87 13.65
N TYR A 93 -6.89 10.82 13.73
CA TYR A 93 -7.71 12.02 13.90
C TYR A 93 -8.91 11.73 14.77
N ALA A 94 -9.42 12.77 15.42
CA ALA A 94 -10.67 12.74 16.16
C ALA A 94 -11.59 13.85 15.61
N PRO A 95 -12.90 13.59 15.43
CA PRO A 95 -13.84 14.61 14.99
C PRO A 95 -13.78 15.86 15.87
N GLY A 96 -13.82 17.04 15.24
CA GLY A 96 -13.84 18.33 15.95
C GLY A 96 -12.48 18.94 16.28
N LEU A 97 -11.37 18.33 15.86
CA LEU A 97 -10.04 18.94 15.98
C LEU A 97 -9.69 19.82 14.76
N PRO A 98 -8.88 20.90 14.93
CA PRO A 98 -8.56 21.83 13.85
C PRO A 98 -7.99 21.17 12.59
N GLU A 99 -7.17 20.12 12.74
CA GLU A 99 -6.55 19.41 11.62
C GLU A 99 -7.32 18.14 11.19
N ALA A 100 -8.44 17.81 11.84
CA ALA A 100 -9.17 16.58 11.58
C ALA A 100 -9.74 16.51 10.15
N ASP A 101 -10.24 17.63 9.63
CA ASP A 101 -10.83 17.68 8.30
C ASP A 101 -9.79 17.49 7.19
N GLU A 102 -8.58 18.04 7.37
CA GLU A 102 -7.48 17.88 6.41
C GLU A 102 -6.97 16.44 6.41
N VAL A 103 -6.79 15.86 7.61
CA VAL A 103 -6.39 14.47 7.78
C VAL A 103 -7.46 13.49 7.29
N ALA A 104 -8.75 13.80 7.47
CA ALA A 104 -9.84 12.99 6.93
C ALA A 104 -9.87 13.02 5.38
N LYS A 105 -9.42 14.12 4.77
CA LYS A 105 -9.34 14.27 3.31
C LYS A 105 -8.07 13.67 2.70
N SER A 106 -7.04 13.37 3.50
CA SER A 106 -5.78 12.79 3.02
C SER A 106 -5.90 11.29 2.69
N GLY A 107 -7.04 10.85 2.17
CA GLY A 107 -7.34 9.45 1.87
C GLY A 107 -6.33 8.78 0.91
N PRO A 108 -6.48 7.47 0.64
CA PRO A 108 -5.53 6.72 -0.15
C PRO A 108 -5.35 7.34 -1.54
N THR A 109 -4.12 7.74 -1.86
CA THR A 109 -3.71 8.14 -3.21
C THR A 109 -3.31 6.90 -4.01
N PRO A 110 -3.57 6.86 -5.33
CA PRO A 110 -3.07 5.77 -6.15
C PRO A 110 -1.52 5.76 -6.13
N ASP A 111 -0.94 4.56 -6.15
CA ASP A 111 0.52 4.37 -6.23
C ASP A 111 1.06 4.78 -7.60
N ALA A 112 0.22 4.72 -8.65
CA ALA A 112 0.56 5.08 -10.01
C ALA A 112 -0.70 5.42 -10.81
N GLU A 113 -0.52 6.21 -11.88
CA GLU A 113 -1.57 6.49 -12.86
C GLU A 113 -1.17 5.89 -14.22
N LEU A 114 -2.13 5.29 -14.92
CA LEU A 114 -1.95 4.75 -16.27
C LEU A 114 -3.04 5.26 -17.19
N THR A 115 -2.65 5.84 -18.32
CA THR A 115 -3.58 6.22 -19.37
C THR A 115 -3.91 5.02 -20.25
N VAL A 116 -5.20 4.74 -20.45
CA VAL A 116 -5.70 3.65 -21.30
C VAL A 116 -6.67 4.20 -22.34
N SER A 117 -6.76 3.58 -23.52
CA SER A 117 -7.59 4.12 -24.62
C SER A 117 -9.08 4.22 -24.27
N ARG A 118 -9.59 3.33 -23.41
CA ARG A 118 -10.98 3.37 -22.95
C ARG A 118 -11.14 2.55 -21.68
N LEU A 119 -12.00 3.00 -20.77
CA LEU A 119 -12.45 2.22 -19.63
C LEU A 119 -13.82 1.57 -19.87
N PRO A 120 -14.08 0.39 -19.29
CA PRO A 120 -15.41 -0.21 -19.30
C PRO A 120 -16.46 0.71 -18.65
N GLY A 121 -17.68 0.69 -19.16
CA GLY A 121 -18.82 1.41 -18.56
C GLY A 121 -18.79 2.93 -18.74
N GLY A 122 -17.92 3.48 -19.60
CA GLY A 122 -17.88 4.91 -19.90
C GLY A 122 -17.35 5.79 -18.76
N THR A 123 -16.63 5.19 -17.82
CA THR A 123 -15.96 5.92 -16.72
C THR A 123 -14.67 6.59 -17.20
N ASP A 124 -14.34 7.76 -16.67
CA ASP A 124 -13.08 8.44 -17.03
C ASP A 124 -11.90 8.01 -16.15
N ARG A 125 -12.19 7.46 -14.97
CA ARG A 125 -11.18 7.01 -13.99
C ARG A 125 -11.64 5.76 -13.25
N ALA A 126 -10.72 4.85 -12.97
CA ALA A 126 -10.96 3.67 -12.15
C ALA A 126 -9.71 3.30 -11.34
N ASP A 127 -9.88 3.11 -10.03
CA ASP A 127 -8.80 2.63 -9.16
C ASP A 127 -8.82 1.10 -9.12
N VAL A 128 -7.72 0.49 -9.52
CA VAL A 128 -7.56 -0.96 -9.67
C VAL A 128 -6.56 -1.44 -8.64
N LYS A 129 -7.01 -2.26 -7.69
CA LYS A 129 -6.14 -2.87 -6.68
C LYS A 129 -5.55 -4.16 -7.22
N VAL A 130 -4.23 -4.18 -7.41
CA VAL A 130 -3.47 -5.31 -7.91
C VAL A 130 -2.35 -5.67 -6.97
N VAL A 131 -1.83 -6.89 -7.10
CA VAL A 131 -0.63 -7.34 -6.42
C VAL A 131 0.35 -7.82 -7.48
N PHE A 132 1.61 -7.39 -7.36
CA PHE A 132 2.72 -7.84 -8.19
C PHE A 132 3.64 -8.76 -7.41
N ALA A 133 4.11 -9.84 -8.04
CA ALA A 133 5.36 -10.48 -7.67
C ALA A 133 6.47 -9.83 -8.50
N VAL A 134 7.54 -9.41 -7.85
CA VAL A 134 8.64 -8.65 -8.46
C VAL A 134 9.94 -9.38 -8.18
N ASP A 135 10.79 -9.51 -9.21
CA ASP A 135 12.10 -10.11 -9.07
C ASP A 135 13.16 -9.14 -8.51
N GLU A 136 14.38 -9.65 -8.36
CA GLU A 136 15.55 -8.94 -7.84
C GLU A 136 15.95 -7.71 -8.67
N HIS A 137 15.49 -7.62 -9.92
CA HIS A 137 15.77 -6.54 -10.86
C HIS A 137 14.64 -5.51 -10.95
N GLY A 138 13.55 -5.70 -10.18
CA GLY A 138 12.39 -4.82 -10.23
C GLY A 138 11.44 -5.13 -11.38
N VAL A 139 11.52 -6.33 -11.98
CA VAL A 139 10.61 -6.75 -13.05
C VAL A 139 9.43 -7.52 -12.47
N ALA A 140 8.21 -7.19 -12.88
CA ALA A 140 7.04 -7.95 -12.49
C ALA A 140 7.06 -9.33 -13.16
N THR A 141 7.08 -10.39 -12.35
CA THR A 141 7.02 -11.79 -12.82
C THR A 141 5.61 -12.37 -12.75
N SER A 142 4.75 -11.80 -11.90
CA SER A 142 3.34 -12.14 -11.80
C SER A 142 2.52 -10.91 -11.39
N CYS A 143 1.26 -10.88 -11.80
CA CYS A 143 0.32 -9.82 -11.47
C CYS A 143 -1.11 -10.37 -11.39
N ALA A 144 -1.82 -10.03 -10.32
CA ALA A 144 -3.20 -10.45 -10.09
C ALA A 144 -4.01 -9.35 -9.39
N ALA A 145 -5.34 -9.51 -9.36
CA ALA A 145 -6.19 -8.67 -8.51
C ALA A 145 -5.82 -8.87 -7.04
N ASP A 146 -5.90 -7.81 -6.22
CA ASP A 146 -5.77 -7.99 -4.76
C ASP A 146 -6.99 -8.77 -4.25
N PRO A 147 -6.80 -9.96 -3.65
CA PRO A 147 -7.92 -10.77 -3.15
C PRO A 147 -8.66 -10.11 -1.97
N ARG A 148 -8.16 -8.98 -1.45
CA ARG A 148 -8.75 -8.23 -0.33
C ARG A 148 -9.38 -6.91 -0.78
N ALA A 149 -9.50 -6.68 -2.08
CA ALA A 149 -10.29 -5.56 -2.58
C ALA A 149 -11.76 -5.73 -2.16
N GLU A 150 -12.34 -4.67 -1.55
CA GLU A 150 -13.74 -4.68 -1.08
C GLU A 150 -14.74 -4.91 -2.22
N ALA A 151 -14.43 -4.39 -3.41
CA ALA A 151 -15.20 -4.60 -4.62
C ALA A 151 -14.43 -5.48 -5.60
N ALA A 152 -15.15 -6.41 -6.25
CA ALA A 152 -14.60 -7.21 -7.32
C ALA A 152 -14.09 -6.30 -8.44
N THR A 153 -12.78 -6.28 -8.64
CA THR A 153 -12.16 -5.48 -9.69
C THR A 153 -12.39 -6.16 -11.05
N PRO A 154 -12.95 -5.46 -12.05
CA PRO A 154 -13.17 -6.02 -13.37
C PRO A 154 -11.91 -6.66 -13.97
N VAL A 155 -12.02 -7.91 -14.43
CA VAL A 155 -10.87 -8.68 -14.99
C VAL A 155 -10.16 -7.93 -16.12
N ALA A 156 -10.90 -7.20 -16.95
CA ALA A 156 -10.33 -6.40 -18.03
C ALA A 156 -9.40 -5.28 -17.51
N GLN A 157 -9.75 -4.64 -16.39
CA GLN A 157 -8.93 -3.59 -15.79
C GLN A 157 -7.67 -4.17 -15.14
N VAL A 158 -7.79 -5.30 -14.46
CA VAL A 158 -6.65 -6.05 -13.91
C VAL A 158 -5.67 -6.42 -15.04
N LYS A 159 -6.18 -6.98 -16.14
CA LYS A 159 -5.36 -7.32 -17.32
C LYS A 159 -4.65 -6.11 -17.91
N ALA A 160 -5.33 -4.96 -18.01
CA ALA A 160 -4.74 -3.72 -18.53
C ALA A 160 -3.58 -3.24 -17.65
N VAL A 161 -3.75 -3.25 -16.33
CA VAL A 161 -2.68 -2.89 -15.38
C VAL A 161 -1.52 -3.88 -15.46
N CYS A 162 -1.80 -5.18 -15.44
CA CYS A 162 -0.77 -6.21 -15.50
C CYS A 162 0.05 -6.17 -16.80
N ALA A 163 -0.62 -5.95 -17.95
CA ALA A 163 0.04 -5.79 -19.24
C ALA A 163 0.94 -4.54 -19.31
N SER A 164 0.64 -3.53 -18.48
CA SER A 164 1.38 -2.27 -18.41
C SER A 164 2.40 -2.23 -17.26
N SER A 165 2.71 -3.37 -16.65
CA SER A 165 3.58 -3.45 -15.46
C SER A 165 4.97 -2.82 -15.66
N ALA A 166 5.54 -2.91 -16.86
CA ALA A 166 6.81 -2.26 -17.19
C ALA A 166 6.73 -0.72 -17.10
N ALA A 167 5.59 -0.12 -17.45
CA ALA A 167 5.38 1.32 -17.38
C ALA A 167 5.25 1.84 -15.93
N LEU A 168 4.94 0.96 -14.97
CA LEU A 168 4.83 1.30 -13.54
C LEU A 168 6.20 1.54 -12.88
N GLY A 169 7.30 1.19 -13.55
CA GLY A 169 8.65 1.48 -13.06
C GLY A 169 8.96 0.87 -11.69
N LEU A 170 8.50 -0.36 -11.45
CA LEU A 170 8.82 -1.12 -10.24
C LEU A 170 10.34 -1.16 -10.03
N LYS A 171 10.78 -1.04 -8.77
CA LYS A 171 12.19 -0.84 -8.43
C LYS A 171 12.71 -2.04 -7.64
N PRO A 172 13.97 -2.44 -7.84
CA PRO A 172 14.64 -3.37 -6.94
C PRO A 172 14.51 -2.91 -5.48
N VAL A 173 14.32 -3.87 -4.58
CA VAL A 173 14.31 -3.64 -3.14
C VAL A 173 15.39 -4.49 -2.51
N SER A 174 16.18 -3.91 -1.62
CA SER A 174 17.22 -4.63 -0.89
C SER A 174 16.80 -4.96 0.53
N ALA A 175 17.16 -6.15 0.98
CA ALA A 175 17.09 -6.57 2.37
C ALA A 175 17.98 -5.67 3.28
N PRO A 176 17.83 -5.75 4.62
CA PRO A 176 18.65 -4.97 5.55
C PRO A 176 20.16 -5.20 5.44
N ASP A 177 20.59 -6.37 5.00
CA ASP A 177 21.99 -6.76 4.73
C ASP A 177 22.46 -6.42 3.30
N GLY A 178 21.59 -5.82 2.48
CA GLY A 178 21.95 -5.23 1.19
C GLY A 178 21.70 -6.09 -0.04
N HIS A 179 21.38 -7.39 0.09
CA HIS A 179 21.08 -8.22 -1.07
C HIS A 179 19.73 -7.84 -1.72
N PRO A 180 19.60 -7.91 -3.06
CA PRO A 180 18.34 -7.66 -3.74
C PRO A 180 17.33 -8.76 -3.43
N LEU A 181 16.06 -8.39 -3.29
CA LEU A 181 14.96 -9.26 -2.91
C LEU A 181 14.01 -9.49 -4.07
N ARG A 182 13.48 -10.71 -4.15
CA ARG A 182 12.15 -10.93 -4.71
C ARG A 182 11.11 -10.50 -3.68
N TYR A 183 10.08 -9.79 -4.13
CA TYR A 183 9.09 -9.27 -3.20
C TYR A 183 7.71 -9.15 -3.84
N VAL A 184 6.70 -9.11 -2.98
CA VAL A 184 5.31 -8.90 -3.35
C VAL A 184 4.94 -7.44 -3.08
N ARG A 185 4.26 -6.80 -4.02
CA ARG A 185 3.85 -5.39 -3.91
C ARG A 185 2.37 -5.22 -4.22
N PRO A 186 1.50 -5.01 -3.20
CA PRO A 186 0.17 -4.50 -3.46
C PRO A 186 0.25 -3.06 -3.96
N MET A 187 -0.57 -2.70 -4.93
CA MET A 187 -0.67 -1.37 -5.49
C MET A 187 -2.12 -1.02 -5.81
N THR A 188 -2.48 0.24 -5.61
CA THR A 188 -3.66 0.84 -6.23
C THR A 188 -3.21 1.63 -7.46
N VAL A 189 -3.60 1.17 -8.64
CA VAL A 189 -3.27 1.84 -9.90
C VAL A 189 -4.52 2.53 -10.43
N ARG A 190 -4.42 3.84 -10.65
CA ARG A 190 -5.51 4.62 -11.25
C ARG A 190 -5.41 4.55 -12.76
N LEU A 191 -6.38 3.89 -13.38
CA LEU A 191 -6.58 3.98 -14.81
C LEU A 191 -7.30 5.28 -15.16
N ILE A 192 -6.83 5.96 -16.20
CA ILE A 192 -7.42 7.19 -16.73
C ILE A 192 -7.73 6.96 -18.21
N ALA A 193 -8.97 7.24 -18.61
CA ALA A 193 -9.32 7.19 -20.03
C ALA A 193 -8.58 8.30 -20.80
N GLY A 194 -7.79 7.90 -21.79
CA GLY A 194 -7.19 8.81 -22.75
C GLY A 194 -8.29 9.42 -23.62
N ARG A 195 -8.19 10.73 -23.88
CA ARG A 195 -9.04 11.41 -24.87
C ARG A 195 -8.62 11.08 -26.28
#